data_AF-A0A7Y4S2S7-F1
#
_entry.id   AF-A0A7Y4S2S7-F1
#
_cell.length_a   1.000
_cell.length_b   1.000
_cell.length_c   1.000
_cell.angle_alpha   90.00
_cell.angle_beta   90.00
_cell.angle_gamma   90.00
#
_symmetry.space_group_name_H-M   'P 1'
#
loop_
_entity.id
_entity.type
_entity.pdbx_description
1 polymer ?
#
loop_
_entity_poly.entity_id
_entity_poly.type
_entity_poly.pdbx_seq_one_letter_code
_entity_poly.pdbx_strand_id
1 'polypeptide(L)'
;MSNDSQFHLAFVAVILCSILIPAVIYVVMVVKRSISRITVAFLGLTLIVVASVDAVLLHHIAHAAQQTSVLWDDKLFASELSIALYLLPLVSAGIGINILSHLLITHLTEAEQAYDHAYKETK
;
A
#
# COMPACT_ATOMS: atom_id res chain seq x y z
N MET A 1 1.51 -26.28 -14.08
CA MET A 1 2.60 -25.40 -13.58
C MET A 1 3.15 -26.03 -12.31
N SER A 2 4.46 -26.25 -12.18
CA SER A 2 5.04 -26.82 -10.94
C SER A 2 4.93 -25.81 -9.79
N ASN A 3 4.91 -26.29 -8.54
CA ASN A 3 4.83 -25.44 -7.35
C ASN A 3 5.91 -24.34 -7.35
N ASP A 4 7.13 -24.65 -7.81
CA ASP A 4 8.23 -23.69 -7.88
C ASP A 4 7.91 -22.48 -8.78
N SER A 5 7.25 -22.71 -9.93
CA SER A 5 6.90 -21.62 -10.85
C SER A 5 5.86 -20.66 -10.26
N GLN A 6 4.95 -21.16 -9.41
CA GLN A 6 3.96 -20.32 -8.74
C GLN A 6 4.59 -19.47 -7.64
N PHE A 7 5.53 -20.06 -6.89
CA PHE A 7 6.31 -19.35 -5.88
C PHE A 7 7.08 -18.16 -6.48
N HIS A 8 7.85 -18.39 -7.55
CA HIS A 8 8.64 -17.33 -8.17
C HIS A 8 7.78 -16.20 -8.76
N LEU A 9 6.67 -16.55 -9.41
CA LEU A 9 5.73 -15.55 -9.93
C LEU A 9 5.12 -14.70 -8.81
N ALA A 10 4.69 -15.33 -7.72
CA ALA A 10 4.14 -14.63 -6.57
C ALA A 10 5.18 -13.72 -5.91
N PHE A 11 6.42 -14.20 -5.73
CA PHE A 11 7.50 -13.42 -5.15
C PHE A 11 7.88 -12.19 -6.00
N VAL A 12 8.00 -12.37 -7.32
CA VAL A 12 8.25 -11.26 -8.25
C VAL A 12 7.07 -10.29 -8.26
N ALA A 13 5.83 -10.79 -8.18
CA ALA A 13 4.65 -9.94 -8.10
C ALA A 13 4.65 -9.06 -6.84
N VAL A 14 5.00 -9.61 -5.67
CA VAL A 14 5.16 -8.79 -4.44
C VAL A 14 6.18 -7.68 -4.64
N ILE A 15 7.38 -8.01 -5.15
CA ILE A 15 8.44 -7.01 -5.34
C ILE A 15 8.00 -5.91 -6.31
N LEU A 16 7.40 -6.31 -7.44
CA LEU A 16 6.94 -5.35 -8.44
C LEU A 16 5.79 -4.50 -7.90
N CYS A 17 4.77 -5.10 -7.28
CA CYS A 17 3.63 -4.35 -6.72
C CYS A 17 4.07 -3.39 -5.61
N SER A 18 4.88 -3.86 -4.66
CA SER A 18 5.35 -3.08 -3.51
C SER A 18 6.32 -1.95 -3.86
N ILE A 19 6.98 -1.98 -5.02
CA ILE A 19 7.93 -0.93 -5.42
C ILE A 19 7.40 -0.09 -6.58
N LEU A 20 6.92 -0.74 -7.64
CA LEU A 20 6.51 -0.07 -8.86
C LEU A 20 5.29 0.81 -8.63
N ILE A 21 4.26 0.30 -7.96
CA ILE A 21 3.02 1.05 -7.76
C ILE A 21 3.25 2.28 -6.86
N PRO A 22 3.91 2.16 -5.68
CA PRO A 22 4.25 3.33 -4.87
C PRO A 22 5.14 4.33 -5.60
N ALA A 23 6.14 3.86 -6.37
CA ALA A 23 7.01 4.75 -7.15
C ALA A 23 6.23 5.51 -8.23
N VAL A 24 5.33 4.84 -8.96
CA VAL A 24 4.48 5.48 -9.97
C VAL A 24 3.56 6.51 -9.30
N ILE A 25 2.93 6.18 -8.17
CA ILE A 25 2.09 7.10 -7.42
C ILE A 25 2.87 8.34 -6.98
N TYR A 26 4.08 8.15 -6.44
CA TYR A 26 4.96 9.25 -6.07
C TYR A 26 5.32 10.14 -7.26
N VAL A 27 5.73 9.55 -8.39
CA VAL A 27 6.05 10.29 -9.62
C VAL A 27 4.83 11.06 -10.13
N VAL A 28 3.63 10.46 -10.12
CA VAL A 28 2.39 11.15 -10.50
C VAL A 28 2.14 12.34 -9.59
N MET A 29 2.35 12.20 -8.28
CA MET A 29 2.19 13.29 -7.31
C MET A 29 3.18 14.44 -7.54
N VAL A 30 4.42 14.14 -7.90
CA VAL A 30 5.46 15.15 -8.17
C VAL A 30 5.25 15.85 -9.51
N VAL A 31 4.89 15.10 -10.55
CA VAL A 31 4.78 15.63 -11.92
C VAL A 31 3.47 16.42 -12.11
N LYS A 32 2.36 15.99 -11.51
CA LYS A 32 1.09 16.70 -11.64
C LYS A 32 1.01 17.86 -10.64
N ARG A 33 1.15 19.08 -11.17
CA ARG A 33 1.07 20.35 -10.43
C ARG A 33 -0.29 20.61 -9.75
N SER A 34 -1.37 19.98 -10.19
CA SER A 34 -2.69 20.06 -9.55
C SER A 34 -3.37 18.69 -9.62
N ILE A 35 -3.69 18.14 -8.46
CA ILE A 35 -4.34 16.84 -8.32
C ILE A 35 -5.65 17.07 -7.57
N SER A 36 -6.74 16.57 -8.14
CA SER A 36 -8.05 16.62 -7.47
C SER A 36 -8.04 15.77 -6.21
N ARG A 37 -8.79 16.19 -5.19
CA ARG A 37 -8.99 15.48 -3.93
C ARG A 37 -9.49 14.05 -4.13
N ILE A 38 -10.38 13.83 -5.10
CA ILE A 38 -10.88 12.50 -5.45
C ILE A 38 -9.73 11.62 -5.97
N THR A 39 -8.85 12.18 -6.80
CA THR A 39 -7.68 11.45 -7.29
C THR A 39 -6.75 11.09 -6.16
N VAL A 40 -6.47 12.01 -5.23
CA VAL A 40 -5.67 11.73 -4.02
C VAL A 40 -6.29 10.60 -3.19
N ALA A 41 -7.62 10.57 -3.05
CA ALA A 41 -8.35 9.49 -2.38
C ALA A 41 -8.09 8.13 -3.04
N PHE A 42 -8.25 8.06 -4.37
CA PHE A 42 -8.02 6.83 -5.12
C PHE A 42 -6.57 6.37 -5.03
N LEU A 43 -5.59 7.29 -5.05
CA LEU A 43 -4.18 6.93 -4.89
C LEU A 43 -3.90 6.34 -3.51
N GLY A 44 -4.41 6.97 -2.44
CA GLY A 44 -4.28 6.45 -1.08
C GLY A 44 -4.95 5.09 -0.90
N LEU A 45 -6.17 4.92 -1.42
CA LEU A 45 -6.89 3.64 -1.38
C LEU A 45 -6.17 2.55 -2.18
N THR A 46 -5.62 2.90 -3.35
CA THR A 46 -4.84 1.97 -4.18
C THR A 46 -3.64 1.43 -3.41
N LEU A 47 -2.92 2.29 -2.67
CA LEU A 47 -1.79 1.86 -1.84
C LEU A 47 -2.21 0.86 -0.75
N ILE A 48 -3.37 1.07 -0.12
CA ILE A 48 -3.90 0.14 0.89
C ILE A 48 -4.28 -1.21 0.26
N VAL A 49 -4.93 -1.19 -0.91
CA VAL A 49 -5.29 -2.42 -1.63
C VAL A 49 -4.03 -3.19 -2.04
N VAL A 50 -3.04 -2.50 -2.61
CA VAL A 50 -1.75 -3.10 -3.01
C VAL A 50 -1.05 -3.71 -1.80
N ALA A 51 -0.94 -2.97 -0.70
CA ALA A 51 -0.37 -3.48 0.54
C ALA A 51 -1.10 -4.72 1.07
N SER A 52 -2.44 -4.75 0.96
CA SER A 52 -3.24 -5.89 1.38
C SER A 52 -2.99 -7.12 0.50
N VAL A 53 -2.91 -6.94 -0.82
CA VAL A 53 -2.57 -8.00 -1.77
C VAL A 53 -1.17 -8.53 -1.50
N ASP A 54 -0.18 -7.65 -1.34
CA ASP A 54 1.21 -8.00 -1.09
C ASP A 54 1.37 -8.77 0.24
N ALA A 55 0.65 -8.36 1.30
CA ALA A 55 0.66 -9.06 2.58
C ALA A 55 0.08 -10.48 2.48
N VAL A 56 -1.03 -10.66 1.76
CA VAL A 56 -1.65 -11.99 1.53
C VAL A 56 -0.72 -12.87 0.71
N LEU A 57 -0.13 -12.33 -0.36
CA LEU A 57 0.76 -13.08 -1.22
C LEU A 57 2.01 -13.50 -0.45
N LEU A 58 2.61 -12.60 0.34
CA LEU A 58 3.76 -12.92 1.18
C LEU A 58 3.43 -13.96 2.24
N HIS A 59 2.23 -13.92 2.83
CA HIS A 59 1.76 -14.94 3.77
C HIS A 59 1.63 -16.33 3.10
N HIS A 60 1.08 -16.39 1.89
CA HIS A 60 1.00 -17.64 1.12
C HIS A 60 2.37 -18.19 0.76
N ILE A 61 3.28 -17.33 0.30
CA ILE A 61 4.66 -17.72 -0.04
C ILE A 61 5.37 -18.25 1.21
N ALA A 62 5.26 -17.56 2.35
CA ALA A 62 5.86 -17.99 3.60
C ALA A 62 5.31 -19.34 4.10
N HIS A 63 4.01 -19.59 3.95
CA HIS A 63 3.40 -20.86 4.35
C HIS A 63 3.81 -22.02 3.42
N ALA A 64 3.91 -21.76 2.11
CA ALA A 64 4.38 -22.75 1.14
C ALA A 64 5.87 -23.10 1.34
N ALA A 65 6.70 -22.10 1.68
CA ALA A 65 8.11 -22.31 1.99
C ALA A 65 8.32 -23.28 3.15
N GLN A 66 7.50 -23.19 4.21
CA GLN A 66 7.58 -24.10 5.37
C GLN A 66 7.26 -25.57 5.04
N GLN A 67 6.58 -25.83 3.93
CA GLN A 67 6.17 -27.18 3.51
C GLN A 67 7.11 -27.79 2.47
N THR A 68 8.08 -27.02 1.96
CA THR A 68 8.92 -27.42 0.83
C THR A 68 10.36 -27.62 1.27
N SER A 69 10.96 -28.79 0.99
CA SER A 69 12.33 -29.16 1.42
C SER A 69 13.44 -28.53 0.54
N VAL A 70 13.22 -27.33 0.00
CA VAL A 70 14.20 -26.61 -0.82
C VAL A 70 15.00 -25.66 0.08
N LEU A 71 16.30 -25.92 0.21
CA LEU A 71 17.25 -25.24 1.11
C LEU A 71 17.34 -23.71 0.99
N TRP A 72 16.84 -23.12 -0.11
CA TRP A 72 16.89 -21.67 -0.35
C TRP A 72 15.66 -20.94 0.21
N ASP A 73 14.47 -21.54 0.14
CA ASP A 73 13.23 -20.94 0.63
C ASP A 73 13.20 -20.83 2.16
N ASP A 74 13.64 -21.88 2.84
CA ASP A 74 13.72 -21.92 4.29
C ASP A 74 14.68 -20.85 4.85
N LYS A 75 15.82 -20.61 4.17
CA LYS A 75 16.80 -19.61 4.62
C LYS A 75 16.33 -18.17 4.39
N LEU A 76 15.64 -17.88 3.29
CA LEU A 76 15.17 -16.51 3.03
C LEU A 76 14.08 -16.11 4.03
N PHE A 77 13.10 -16.99 4.29
CA PHE A 77 12.00 -16.71 5.21
C PHE A 77 12.33 -16.90 6.70
N ALA A 78 13.37 -17.68 7.04
CA ALA A 78 13.90 -17.76 8.40
C ALA A 78 14.94 -16.66 8.72
N SER A 79 15.28 -15.79 7.77
CA SER A 79 16.24 -14.71 7.96
C SER A 79 15.58 -13.35 8.19
N GLU A 80 16.40 -12.35 8.58
CA GLU A 80 16.01 -10.93 8.67
C GLU A 80 15.38 -10.39 7.38
N LEU A 81 15.68 -11.00 6.23
CA LEU A 81 15.08 -10.63 4.94
C LEU A 81 13.56 -10.85 4.93
N SER A 82 13.05 -11.85 5.65
CA SER A 82 11.61 -12.08 5.82
C SER A 82 10.93 -10.86 6.44
N ILE A 83 11.52 -10.31 7.51
CA ILE A 83 11.02 -9.10 8.17
C ILE A 83 11.06 -7.91 7.19
N ALA A 84 12.15 -7.77 6.44
CA ALA A 84 12.27 -6.72 5.43
C ALA A 84 11.19 -6.82 4.34
N LEU A 85 10.83 -8.03 3.90
CA LEU A 85 9.75 -8.25 2.93
C LEU A 85 8.39 -7.87 3.50
N TYR A 86 8.11 -8.13 4.78
CA TYR A 86 6.86 -7.68 5.44
C TYR A 86 6.81 -6.18 5.67
N LEU A 87 7.94 -5.47 5.72
CA LEU A 87 7.97 -4.01 5.82
C LEU A 87 7.45 -3.32 4.54
N LEU A 88 7.63 -3.93 3.36
CA LEU A 88 7.18 -3.36 2.09
C LEU A 88 5.66 -3.08 2.02
N PRO A 89 4.77 -4.06 2.26
CA PRO A 89 3.34 -3.79 2.33
C PRO A 89 2.99 -2.87 3.50
N LEU A 90 3.69 -2.99 4.64
CA LEU A 90 3.42 -2.15 5.81
C LEU A 90 3.66 -0.66 5.53
N VAL A 91 4.78 -0.31 4.89
CA VAL A 91 5.10 1.07 4.50
C VAL A 91 4.08 1.59 3.49
N SER A 92 3.72 0.79 2.49
CA SER A 92 2.71 1.15 1.49
C SER A 92 1.35 1.43 2.14
N ALA A 93 0.91 0.58 3.06
CA ALA A 93 -0.30 0.79 3.85
C ALA A 93 -0.21 2.07 4.68
N GLY A 94 0.90 2.29 5.39
CA GLY A 94 1.10 3.49 6.21
C GLY A 94 1.02 4.79 5.41
N ILE A 95 1.63 4.83 4.22
CA ILE A 95 1.53 5.98 3.30
C ILE A 95 0.08 6.16 2.83
N GLY A 96 -0.57 5.09 2.38
CA GLY A 96 -1.96 5.13 1.92
C GLY A 96 -2.93 5.63 2.98
N ILE A 97 -2.80 5.13 4.22
CA ILE A 97 -3.57 5.58 5.38
C ILE A 97 -3.31 7.06 5.65
N ASN A 98 -2.05 7.50 5.68
CA ASN A 98 -1.72 8.90 5.95
C ASN A 98 -2.31 9.86 4.90
N ILE A 99 -2.29 9.49 3.62
CA ILE A 99 -2.93 10.25 2.55
C ILE A 99 -4.44 10.37 2.79
N LEU A 100 -5.11 9.26 3.10
CA LEU A 100 -6.55 9.26 3.36
C LEU A 100 -6.91 10.04 4.62
N SER A 101 -6.14 9.89 5.70
CA SER A 101 -6.33 10.65 6.94
C SER A 101 -6.24 12.15 6.68
N HIS A 102 -5.21 12.61 5.96
CA HIS A 102 -5.08 14.01 5.60
C HIS A 102 -6.28 14.50 4.79
N LEU A 103 -6.70 13.72 3.78
CA LEU A 103 -7.84 14.06 2.94
C LEU A 103 -9.15 14.21 3.73
N LEU A 104 -9.42 13.27 4.64
CA LEU A 104 -10.63 13.27 5.48
C LEU A 104 -10.64 14.45 6.45
N ILE A 105 -9.50 14.72 7.09
CA ILE A 105 -9.37 15.86 8.01
C ILE A 105 -9.61 17.17 7.25
N THR A 106 -8.97 17.36 6.09
CA THR A 106 -9.19 18.56 5.28
C THR A 106 -10.64 18.72 4.86
N HIS A 107 -11.31 17.64 4.45
CA HIS A 107 -12.72 17.68 4.07
C HIS A 107 -13.61 18.06 5.27
N LEU A 108 -13.33 17.53 6.45
CA LEU A 108 -14.07 17.86 7.66
C LEU A 108 -13.88 19.33 8.06
N THR A 109 -12.63 19.81 8.08
CA THR A 109 -12.31 21.21 8.40
C THR A 109 -13.00 22.19 7.45
N GLU A 110 -13.08 21.88 6.16
CA GLU A 110 -13.78 22.74 5.22
C GLU A 110 -15.30 22.73 5.40
N ALA A 111 -15.88 21.57 5.74
CA ALA A 111 -17.29 21.47 6.06
C ALA A 111 -17.65 22.26 7.33
N GLU A 112 -16.81 22.21 8.36
CA GLU A 112 -16.96 22.99 9.59
C GLU A 112 -16.90 24.50 9.31
N GLN A 113 -15.92 24.95 8.52
CA GLN A 113 -15.79 26.36 8.15
C GLN A 113 -17.02 26.85 7.36
N ALA A 114 -17.50 26.07 6.40
CA ALA A 114 -18.68 26.42 5.61
C ALA A 114 -19.94 26.56 6.49
N TYR A 115 -20.09 25.67 7.48
CA TYR A 115 -21.18 25.73 8.45
C TYR A 115 -21.08 26.98 9.35
N ASP A 116 -19.90 27.26 9.90
CA ASP A 116 -19.66 28.42 10.77
C ASP A 116 -19.92 29.76 10.06
N HIS A 117 -19.56 29.85 8.77
CA HIS A 117 -19.86 31.02 7.94
C HIS A 117 -21.36 31.19 7.74
N ALA A 118 -22.07 30.12 7.34
CA ALA A 118 -23.52 30.16 7.16
C ALA A 118 -24.26 30.52 8.45
N TYR A 119 -23.84 29.97 9.59
CA TYR A 119 -24.44 30.24 10.90
C TYR A 119 -24.24 31.70 11.36
N LYS A 120 -23.08 32.31 11.09
CA LYS A 120 -22.81 33.71 11.43
C LYS A 120 -23.60 34.70 10.57
N GLU A 121 -23.96 34.36 9.33
CA GLU A 121 -24.77 35.22 8.46
C GLU A 121 -26.26 35.20 8.81
N THR A 122 -26.72 34.21 9.58
CA THR A 122 -28.13 34.08 9.98
C THR A 122 -28.47 34.76 11.31
N LYS A 123 -27.49 35.35 11.98
CA LYS A 123 -27.64 35.95 13.32
C LYS A 123 -27.27 37.43 13.31
#